data_AF-A0A1Y6BQ01-F1
#
_entry.id   AF-A0A1Y6BQ01-F1
#
_cell.length_a   1.000
_cell.length_b   1.000
_cell.length_c   1.000
_cell.angle_alpha   90.00
_cell.angle_beta   90.00
_cell.angle_gamma   90.00
#
_symmetry.space_group_name_H-M   'P 1'
#
loop_
_entity.id
_entity.type
_entity.pdbx_description
1 polymer ?
#
loop_
_entity_poly.entity_id
_entity_poly.type
_entity_poly.pdbx_seq_one_letter_code
_entity_poly.pdbx_strand_id
1 'polypeptide(L)'
;MKNLFVFLLLLIASCSAQQTFDSPNQVANAFIEYKNLPLTLGEEFQVIEHQATGEKIVSGGDFVESSYFISYWSSPECVEGYTVFENCSGARCRYKFEWVEGVCD
;
A
#
# COMPACT_ATOMS: atom_id res chain seq x y z
N MET A 1 46.52 12.62 -35.58
CA MET A 1 46.88 11.59 -34.58
C MET A 1 47.56 12.24 -33.38
N LYS A 2 46.85 12.41 -32.26
CA LYS A 2 47.42 12.65 -30.91
C LYS A 2 46.34 12.52 -29.83
N ASN A 3 46.44 11.39 -29.13
CA ASN A 3 46.01 10.98 -27.78
C ASN A 3 45.30 12.00 -26.85
N LEU A 4 44.26 11.54 -26.13
CA LEU A 4 44.24 11.27 -24.67
C LEU A 4 42.80 10.89 -24.27
N PHE A 5 42.47 9.60 -24.03
CA PHE A 5 42.35 8.96 -22.72
C PHE A 5 41.59 9.76 -21.64
N VAL A 6 40.52 9.11 -21.10
CA VAL A 6 40.14 8.99 -19.67
C VAL A 6 38.66 9.29 -19.37
N PHE A 7 37.97 8.21 -18.99
CA PHE A 7 36.89 8.06 -18.02
C PHE A 7 35.58 8.82 -18.19
N LEU A 8 34.51 8.06 -18.41
CA LEU A 8 33.23 8.32 -17.76
C LEU A 8 32.55 6.99 -17.37
N LEU A 9 33.13 6.34 -16.36
CA LEU A 9 32.37 5.48 -15.45
C LEU A 9 31.46 6.41 -14.66
N LEU A 10 30.18 6.50 -15.02
CA LEU A 10 29.17 7.12 -14.18
C LEU A 10 28.02 6.13 -13.95
N LEU A 11 28.03 5.62 -12.71
CA LEU A 11 26.86 5.42 -11.85
C LEU A 11 25.90 4.34 -12.36
N ILE A 12 26.10 3.07 -11.97
CA ILE A 12 25.52 2.53 -10.73
C ILE A 12 24.19 3.20 -10.36
N ALA A 13 23.18 3.08 -11.23
CA ALA A 13 21.81 3.12 -10.79
C ALA A 13 21.51 1.78 -10.07
N SER A 14 22.10 1.61 -8.90
CA SER A 14 21.49 0.77 -7.88
C SER A 14 20.20 1.48 -7.51
N CYS A 15 19.16 1.23 -8.29
CA CYS A 15 17.81 1.41 -7.80
C CYS A 15 17.74 0.41 -6.64
N SER A 16 17.98 0.90 -5.42
CA SER A 16 17.57 0.16 -4.24
C SER A 16 16.07 0.02 -4.40
N ALA A 17 15.65 -1.12 -4.93
CA ALA A 17 14.31 -1.60 -4.75
C ALA A 17 14.16 -1.70 -3.23
N GLN A 18 13.67 -0.61 -2.65
CA GLN A 18 13.16 -0.60 -1.30
C GLN A 18 12.16 -1.74 -1.31
N GLN A 19 12.52 -2.84 -0.65
CA GLN A 19 11.66 -4.01 -0.53
C GLN A 19 10.46 -3.52 0.29
N THR A 20 9.43 -3.03 -0.40
CA THR A 20 8.10 -2.92 0.18
C THR A 20 7.72 -4.35 0.53
N PHE A 21 7.72 -4.66 1.82
CA PHE A 21 7.39 -5.99 2.33
C PHE A 21 5.87 -6.27 2.21
N ASP A 22 5.13 -5.29 1.73
CA ASP A 22 3.68 -5.26 1.63
C ASP A 22 3.26 -5.57 0.20
N SER A 23 2.73 -6.78 -0.01
CA SER A 23 2.11 -7.11 -1.30
C SER A 23 0.62 -6.76 -1.26
N PRO A 24 0.05 -6.23 -2.36
CA PRO A 24 -1.39 -5.92 -2.44
C PRO A 24 -2.27 -7.13 -2.07
N ASN A 25 -1.78 -8.35 -2.33
CA ASN A 25 -2.47 -9.59 -1.99
C ASN A 25 -2.61 -9.81 -0.47
N GLN A 26 -1.60 -9.44 0.32
CA GLN A 26 -1.68 -9.57 1.78
C GLN A 26 -2.70 -8.59 2.37
N VAL A 27 -2.71 -7.36 1.87
CA VAL A 27 -3.69 -6.33 2.24
C VAL A 27 -5.10 -6.79 1.87
N ALA A 28 -5.29 -7.33 0.67
CA ALA A 28 -6.58 -7.84 0.21
C ALA A 28 -7.11 -8.95 1.11
N ASN A 29 -6.28 -9.95 1.43
CA ASN A 29 -6.66 -11.05 2.32
C ASN A 29 -7.03 -10.54 3.72
N ALA A 30 -6.25 -9.61 4.27
CA ALA A 30 -6.53 -9.01 5.57
C ALA A 30 -7.82 -8.19 5.57
N PHE A 31 -8.18 -7.53 4.46
CA PHE A 31 -9.42 -6.79 4.35
C PHE A 31 -10.65 -7.71 4.30
N ILE A 32 -10.55 -8.84 3.58
CA ILE A 32 -11.58 -9.89 3.57
C ILE A 32 -11.81 -10.42 4.99
N GLU A 33 -10.74 -10.71 5.72
CA GLU A 33 -10.80 -11.14 7.12
C GLU A 33 -11.44 -10.07 8.03
N TYR A 34 -11.04 -8.80 7.85
CA TYR A 34 -11.57 -7.66 8.61
C TYR A 34 -13.08 -7.48 8.42
N LYS A 35 -13.56 -7.55 7.17
CA LYS A 35 -14.99 -7.45 6.86
C LYS A 35 -15.76 -8.70 7.30
N ASN A 36 -15.07 -9.84 7.43
CA ASN A 36 -15.67 -11.14 7.73
C ASN A 36 -16.80 -11.49 6.74
N LEU A 37 -16.54 -11.19 5.46
CA LEU A 37 -17.44 -11.43 4.33
C LEU A 37 -16.65 -12.09 3.19
N PRO A 38 -17.27 -12.95 2.36
CA PRO A 38 -16.60 -13.59 1.24
C PRO A 38 -16.48 -12.61 0.05
N LEU A 39 -15.65 -11.59 0.17
CA LEU A 39 -15.47 -10.56 -0.85
C LEU A 39 -14.46 -10.98 -1.94
N THR A 40 -14.70 -10.52 -3.16
CA THR A 40 -13.89 -10.76 -4.35
C THR A 40 -13.10 -9.50 -4.73
N LEU A 41 -11.76 -9.62 -4.75
CA LEU A 41 -10.87 -8.54 -5.17
C LEU A 41 -11.09 -8.21 -6.66
N GLY A 42 -11.30 -6.93 -6.96
CA GLY A 42 -11.57 -6.40 -8.29
C GLY A 42 -13.07 -6.25 -8.61
N GLU A 43 -13.95 -6.91 -7.86
CA GLU A 43 -15.40 -6.84 -8.04
C GLU A 43 -16.07 -6.07 -6.90
N GLU A 44 -15.83 -6.48 -5.66
CA GLU A 44 -16.46 -5.91 -4.46
C GLU A 44 -15.54 -4.95 -3.72
N PHE A 45 -14.22 -5.04 -3.95
CA PHE A 45 -13.26 -4.06 -3.46
C PHE A 45 -11.99 -4.02 -4.31
N GLN A 46 -11.19 -2.97 -4.17
CA GLN A 46 -9.88 -2.82 -4.78
C GLN A 46 -8.85 -2.36 -3.74
N VAL A 47 -7.62 -2.87 -3.89
CA VAL A 47 -6.44 -2.36 -3.19
C VAL A 47 -5.75 -1.38 -4.12
N ILE A 48 -5.65 -0.13 -3.68
CA ILE A 48 -5.09 0.97 -4.46
C ILE A 48 -3.74 1.34 -3.84
N GLU A 49 -2.67 1.17 -4.61
CA GLU A 49 -1.34 1.67 -4.22
C GLU A 49 -1.28 3.18 -4.42
N HIS A 50 -0.74 3.91 -3.45
CA HIS A 50 -0.52 5.34 -3.54
C HIS A 50 0.91 5.68 -3.12
N GLN A 51 1.43 6.79 -3.65
CA GLN A 51 2.71 7.30 -3.16
C GLN A 51 2.48 7.88 -1.76
N ALA A 52 2.94 7.16 -0.74
CA ALA A 52 2.95 7.65 0.63
C ALA A 52 3.60 9.04 0.66
N THR A 53 2.84 10.07 1.02
CA THR A 53 3.27 11.48 0.95
C THR A 53 4.22 11.89 2.09
N GLY A 54 4.78 10.92 2.81
CA GLY A 54 5.56 11.09 4.02
C GLY A 54 4.86 10.41 5.19
N GLU A 55 5.59 9.57 5.91
CA GLU A 55 5.13 8.71 7.00
C GLU A 55 4.24 9.48 7.99
N LYS A 56 2.92 9.35 7.84
CA LYS A 56 1.99 9.75 8.89
C LYS A 56 2.07 8.67 9.96
N ILE A 57 2.97 8.85 10.92
CA ILE A 57 2.96 8.06 12.15
C ILE A 57 1.64 8.40 12.85
N VAL A 58 0.73 7.44 12.93
CA VAL A 58 -0.47 7.59 13.75
C VAL A 58 0.00 7.75 15.20
N SER A 59 -0.29 8.92 15.79
CA SER A 59 0.05 9.23 17.16
C SER A 59 -0.52 8.15 18.11
N GLY A 60 0.34 7.31 18.68
CA GLY A 60 0.01 6.43 19.81
C GLY A 60 0.07 4.92 19.59
N GLY A 61 0.66 4.39 18.51
CA GLY A 61 0.77 2.93 18.33
C GLY A 61 1.93 2.44 17.47
N ASP A 62 2.06 1.11 17.40
CA ASP A 62 3.08 0.41 16.60
C ASP A 62 2.67 0.27 15.11
N PHE A 63 1.62 0.95 14.66
CA PHE A 63 1.11 0.88 13.28
C PHE A 63 1.40 2.20 12.56
N VAL A 64 1.84 2.10 11.31
CA VAL A 64 2.09 3.23 10.42
C VAL A 64 1.11 3.20 9.25
N GLU A 65 0.78 4.35 8.67
CA GLU A 65 -0.04 4.40 7.45
C GLU A 65 0.72 3.71 6.31
N SER A 66 0.07 2.76 5.64
CA SER A 66 0.69 2.02 4.55
C SER A 66 0.60 2.79 3.23
N SER A 67 1.28 2.28 2.21
CA SER A 67 1.17 2.77 0.83
C SER A 67 -0.10 2.28 0.12
N TYR A 68 -1.12 1.84 0.85
CA TYR A 68 -2.36 1.31 0.29
C TYR A 68 -3.63 1.98 0.84
N PHE A 69 -4.64 2.06 -0.02
CA PHE A 69 -6.03 2.35 0.33
C PHE A 69 -6.93 1.21 -0.13
N ILE A 70 -8.08 1.04 0.53
CA ILE A 70 -9.15 0.18 0.03
C ILE A 70 -10.31 1.04 -0.48
N SER A 71 -10.79 0.73 -1.67
CA SER A 71 -12.12 1.13 -2.16
C SER A 71 -13.03 -0.09 -2.10
N TYR A 72 -14.17 0.00 -1.40
CA TYR A 72 -15.10 -1.09 -1.16
C TYR A 72 -16.51 -0.71 -1.62
N TRP A 73 -17.09 -1.49 -2.53
CA TRP A 73 -18.49 -1.34 -2.96
C TRP A 73 -19.39 -2.10 -1.99
N SER A 74 -19.95 -1.40 -0.99
CA SER A 74 -20.85 -2.02 0.00
C SER A 74 -22.24 -2.30 -0.55
N SER A 75 -22.60 -1.61 -1.63
CA SER A 75 -23.78 -1.85 -2.48
C SER A 75 -23.50 -1.30 -3.89
N PRO A 76 -24.36 -1.59 -4.90
CA PRO A 76 -24.23 -1.00 -6.23
C PRO A 76 -24.22 0.53 -6.25
N GLU A 77 -24.87 1.15 -5.26
CA GLU A 77 -25.03 2.60 -5.11
C GLU A 77 -24.06 3.25 -4.11
N CYS A 78 -23.25 2.48 -3.37
CA CYS A 78 -22.33 3.02 -2.36
C CYS A 78 -20.90 2.52 -2.51
N VAL A 79 -19.95 3.44 -2.38
CA VAL A 79 -18.51 3.16 -2.29
C VAL A 79 -17.94 3.73 -1.01
N GLU A 80 -17.18 2.93 -0.29
CA GLU A 80 -16.50 3.27 0.96
C GLU A 80 -14.98 3.25 0.78
N GLY A 81 -14.28 4.24 1.34
CA GLY A 81 -12.83 4.34 1.38
C GLY A 81 -12.27 3.99 2.75
N TYR A 82 -11.18 3.21 2.79
CA TYR A 82 -10.46 2.88 4.02
C TYR A 82 -8.97 3.20 3.90
N THR A 83 -8.43 3.90 4.90
CA THR A 83 -6.98 3.98 5.11
C THR A 83 -6.49 2.65 5.66
N VAL A 84 -5.38 2.16 5.11
CA VAL A 84 -4.71 0.95 5.58
C VAL A 84 -3.54 1.36 6.46
N PHE A 85 -3.45 0.73 7.63
CA PHE A 85 -2.30 0.84 8.52
C PHE A 85 -1.62 -0.51 8.66
N GLU A 86 -0.30 -0.51 8.74
CA GLU A 86 0.50 -1.72 8.82
C GLU A 86 1.49 -1.69 9.98
N ASN A 87 1.77 -2.87 10.51
CA ASN A 87 2.85 -3.13 11.43
C ASN A 87 3.57 -4.39 10.95
N CYS A 88 4.77 -4.21 10.41
CA CYS A 88 5.56 -5.28 9.84
C CYS A 88 6.74 -5.65 10.73
N SER A 89 6.91 -6.95 10.94
CA SER A 89 8.06 -7.54 11.62
C SER A 89 8.71 -8.56 10.68
N GLY A 90 9.67 -8.08 9.87
CA GLY A 90 10.25 -8.87 8.78
C GLY A 90 9.23 -9.09 7.65
N ALA A 91 9.09 -10.33 7.19
CA ALA A 91 8.16 -10.70 6.11
C ALA A 91 6.71 -10.92 6.55
N ARG A 92 6.33 -10.48 7.76
CA ARG A 92 4.98 -10.63 8.30
C ARG A 92 4.45 -9.27 8.70
N CYS A 93 3.29 -8.92 8.16
CA CYS A 93 2.61 -7.68 8.47
C CYS A 93 1.25 -7.97 9.11
N ARG A 94 0.88 -7.13 10.06
CA ARG A 94 -0.50 -7.02 10.58
C ARG A 94 -1.09 -5.75 9.99
N TYR A 95 -2.37 -5.82 9.64
CA TYR A 95 -3.07 -4.69 9.04
C TYR A 95 -4.23 -4.22 9.93
N LYS A 96 -4.52 -2.93 9.86
CA LYS A 96 -5.72 -2.29 10.38
C LYS A 96 -6.33 -1.44 9.29
N PHE A 97 -7.65 -1.31 9.33
CA PHE A 97 -8.42 -0.55 8.36
C PHE A 97 -9.26 0.47 9.12
N GLU A 98 -9.11 1.74 8.76
CA GLU A 98 -9.96 2.80 9.30
C GLU A 98 -10.81 3.36 8.17
N TRP A 99 -12.12 3.39 8.39
CA TRP A 99 -13.05 4.00 7.45
C TRP A 99 -12.79 5.51 7.39
N VAL A 100 -12.72 6.05 6.18
CA VAL A 100 -12.44 7.48 5.93
C VAL A 100 -13.71 8.20 5.51
N GLU A 101 -14.29 7.76 4.40
CA GLU A 101 -15.47 8.37 3.80
C GLU A 101 -16.25 7.34 2.98
N GLY A 102 -17.50 7.66 2.66
CA GLY A 102 -18.31 6.91 1.73
C GLY A 102 -19.20 7.83 0.92
N VAL A 103 -19.37 7.52 -0.36
CA VAL A 103 -20.25 8.23 -1.28
C VAL A 103 -21.35 7.27 -1.70
N CYS A 104 -22.60 7.70 -1.56
CA CYS A 104 -23.79 6.97 -1.99
C CYS A 104 -24.65 7.89 -2.86
N ASP A 105 -25.24 7.33 -3.92
CA ASP A 105 -26.21 8.01 -4.79
C ASP A 105 -27.64 7.98 -4.25
#